data_AF-A0A5C5ZHF4-F1
#
_entry.id   AF-A0A5C5ZHF4-F1
#
_cell.length_a   1.000
_cell.length_b   1.000
_cell.length_c   1.000
_cell.angle_alpha   90.00
_cell.angle_beta   90.00
_cell.angle_gamma   90.00
#
_symmetry.space_group_name_H-M   'P 1'
#
loop_
_entity.id
_entity.type
_entity.pdbx_description
1 polymer ?
#
loop_
_entity_poly.entity_id
_entity_poly.type
_entity_poly.pdbx_seq_one_letter_code
_entity_poly.pdbx_strand_id
1 'polypeptide(L)'
;MSEAATAEAAFTTVTPSQTPAFVDRRSSTTDGGPARERRQFTNSHDGLSPDAAELAAAIDTYKLRNRRRFINFEEMLGVVKSLGYQK
;
A
#
# COMPACT_ATOMS: atom_id res chain seq x y z
N MET A 1 -41.19 -29.92 -55.49
CA MET A 1 -39.82 -29.44 -55.76
C MET A 1 -39.90 -27.93 -55.66
N SER A 2 -39.65 -27.35 -54.48
CA SER A 2 -38.35 -26.82 -54.00
C SER A 2 -37.95 -25.59 -54.82
N GLU A 3 -37.87 -24.37 -54.29
CA GLU A 3 -36.88 -23.85 -53.32
C GLU A 3 -37.39 -22.50 -52.77
N ALA A 4 -37.46 -22.32 -51.45
CA ALA A 4 -36.43 -21.71 -50.61
C ALA A 4 -36.68 -20.22 -50.37
N ALA A 5 -37.24 -19.97 -49.19
CA ALA A 5 -37.24 -18.68 -48.51
C ALA A 5 -35.81 -18.11 -48.48
N THR A 6 -35.64 -16.91 -49.05
CA THR A 6 -34.44 -16.10 -48.81
C THR A 6 -34.86 -14.99 -47.86
N ALA A 7 -34.48 -15.15 -46.59
CA ALA A 7 -34.61 -14.14 -45.57
C ALA A 7 -33.63 -12.99 -45.90
N GLU A 8 -34.15 -11.77 -46.02
CA GLU A 8 -33.34 -10.56 -46.08
C GLU A 8 -32.55 -10.43 -44.77
N ALA A 9 -31.24 -10.62 -44.87
CA ALA A 9 -30.32 -10.38 -43.78
C ALA A 9 -30.28 -8.88 -43.47
N ALA A 10 -30.83 -8.49 -42.33
CA ALA A 10 -30.60 -7.18 -41.75
C ALA A 10 -29.10 -7.00 -41.47
N PHE A 11 -28.41 -6.26 -42.34
CA PHE A 11 -27.03 -5.88 -42.11
C PHE A 11 -26.99 -4.83 -41.01
N THR A 12 -26.68 -5.25 -39.79
CA THR A 12 -26.41 -4.35 -38.66
C THR A 12 -25.25 -3.43 -39.05
N THR A 13 -25.53 -2.15 -39.18
CA THR A 13 -24.51 -1.11 -39.28
C THR A 13 -23.72 -1.07 -37.97
N VAL A 14 -22.44 -1.43 -38.03
CA VAL A 14 -21.51 -1.24 -36.90
C VAL A 14 -21.22 0.26 -36.79
N THR A 15 -21.80 0.90 -35.78
CA THR A 15 -21.46 2.27 -35.37
C THR A 15 -19.99 2.29 -34.94
N PRO A 16 -19.12 3.14 -35.51
CA PRO A 16 -17.73 3.21 -35.07
C PRO A 16 -17.69 3.77 -33.64
N SER A 17 -17.33 2.91 -32.69
CA SER A 17 -16.99 3.31 -31.34
C SER A 17 -15.80 4.27 -31.41
N GLN A 18 -15.95 5.45 -30.80
CA GLN A 18 -14.92 6.48 -30.74
C GLN A 18 -13.60 5.86 -30.24
N THR A 19 -12.59 5.83 -31.12
CA THR A 19 -11.23 5.49 -30.74
C THR A 19 -10.76 6.48 -29.68
N PRO A 20 -10.40 6.04 -28.45
CA PRO A 20 -9.81 6.96 -27.49
C PRO A 20 -8.49 7.47 -28.07
N ALA A 21 -8.35 8.80 -28.15
CA ALA A 21 -7.12 9.42 -28.61
C ALA A 21 -5.92 8.87 -27.82
N PHE A 22 -4.84 8.54 -28.52
CA PHE A 22 -3.62 8.04 -27.89
C PHE A 22 -3.05 9.11 -26.94
N VAL A 23 -3.11 8.83 -25.64
CA VAL A 23 -2.56 9.71 -24.60
C VAL A 23 -1.11 9.31 -24.34
N ASP A 24 -0.17 10.18 -24.74
CA ASP A 24 1.24 10.03 -24.37
C ASP A 24 1.41 10.32 -22.87
N ARG A 25 1.70 9.27 -22.10
CA ARG A 25 1.92 9.35 -20.64
C ARG A 25 3.26 9.98 -20.28
N ARG A 26 4.17 10.21 -21.23
CA ARG A 26 5.47 10.83 -20.98
C ARG A 26 5.40 12.34 -20.92
N SER A 27 4.34 12.94 -21.45
CA SER A 27 4.09 14.38 -21.45
C SER A 27 3.20 14.85 -20.30
N SER A 28 2.98 14.03 -19.27
CA SER A 28 2.45 14.56 -18.02
C SER A 28 3.53 15.42 -17.39
N THR A 29 3.46 16.73 -17.65
CA THR A 29 4.16 17.77 -16.89
C THR A 29 4.10 17.35 -15.43
N THR A 30 5.28 17.11 -14.85
CA THR A 30 5.42 16.81 -13.43
C THR A 30 5.03 18.07 -12.69
N ASP A 31 3.72 18.22 -12.45
CA ASP A 31 3.22 19.18 -11.48
C ASP A 31 3.74 18.69 -10.13
N GLY A 32 4.74 19.41 -9.63
CA GLY A 32 5.44 19.13 -8.39
C GLY A 32 4.51 19.27 -7.20
N GLY A 33 3.61 18.30 -7.02
CA GLY A 33 3.00 18.06 -5.71
C GLY A 33 4.13 17.93 -4.69
N PRO A 34 3.94 18.46 -3.45
CA PRO A 34 5.01 18.52 -2.47
C PRO A 34 5.62 17.14 -2.37
N ALA A 35 6.96 17.07 -2.42
CA ALA A 35 7.73 15.84 -2.29
C ALA A 35 7.39 15.22 -0.93
N ARG A 36 6.25 14.53 -0.89
CA ARG A 36 5.68 13.92 0.29
C ARG A 36 6.66 12.82 0.61
N GLU A 37 7.43 13.07 1.65
CA GLU A 37 8.48 12.17 2.09
C GLU A 37 7.90 10.76 2.17
N ARG A 38 8.37 9.87 1.29
CA ARG A 38 7.93 8.47 1.22
C ARG A 38 8.53 7.65 2.37
N ARG A 39 8.66 8.24 3.55
CA ARG A 39 8.90 7.53 4.79
C ARG A 39 7.55 7.39 5.47
N GLN A 40 6.79 6.40 4.99
CA GLN A 40 5.60 5.89 5.68
C GLN A 40 5.92 5.27 7.06
N PHE A 41 7.19 5.28 7.47
CA PHE A 41 7.66 4.86 8.78
C PHE A 41 8.38 6.02 9.48
N THR A 42 7.77 7.21 9.48
CA THR A 42 8.08 8.14 10.56
C THR A 42 7.52 7.48 11.82
N ASN A 43 8.40 7.11 12.74
CA ASN A 43 8.03 6.58 14.05
C ASN A 43 7.24 7.69 14.78
N SER A 44 5.93 7.75 14.57
CA SER A 44 5.04 8.58 15.37
C SER A 44 4.93 7.93 16.74
N HIS A 45 5.88 8.26 17.63
CA HIS A 45 5.68 8.15 19.07
C HIS A 45 4.74 9.26 19.60
N ASP A 46 4.20 10.07 18.68
CA ASP A 46 3.31 11.19 18.98
C ASP A 46 1.97 10.67 19.49
N GLY A 47 1.67 10.95 20.76
CA GLY A 47 0.47 10.49 21.45
C GLY A 47 0.59 9.18 22.24
N LEU A 48 1.81 8.63 22.42
CA LEU A 48 2.00 7.49 23.32
C LEU A 48 1.97 7.94 24.81
N SER A 49 1.39 7.08 25.66
CA SER A 49 1.60 7.17 27.12
C SER A 49 3.10 7.11 27.43
N PRO A 50 3.59 7.79 28.50
CA PRO A 50 4.99 7.71 28.91
C PRO A 50 5.54 6.27 28.96
N ASP A 51 4.77 5.36 29.52
CA ASP A 51 5.11 3.93 29.63
C ASP A 51 5.27 3.26 28.26
N ALA A 52 4.39 3.62 27.32
CA ALA A 52 4.45 3.08 25.96
C ALA A 52 5.65 3.65 25.19
N ALA A 53 6.02 4.91 25.43
CA ALA A 53 7.19 5.53 24.82
C ALA A 53 8.49 4.89 25.33
N GLU A 54 8.58 4.60 26.63
CA GLU A 54 9.69 3.87 27.23
C GLU A 54 9.83 2.46 26.63
N LEU A 55 8.71 1.72 26.54
CA LEU A 55 8.70 0.40 25.91
C LEU A 55 9.16 0.46 24.46
N ALA A 56 8.70 1.45 23.69
CA ALA A 56 9.09 1.61 22.30
C ALA A 56 10.61 1.85 22.15
N ALA A 57 11.19 2.73 22.99
CA ALA A 57 12.63 2.99 23.00
C ALA A 57 13.45 1.74 23.38
N ALA A 58 12.96 0.96 24.33
CA ALA A 58 13.59 -0.30 24.73
C ALA A 58 13.57 -1.34 23.60
N ILE A 59 12.43 -1.47 22.90
CA ILE A 59 12.30 -2.36 21.74
C ILE A 59 13.24 -1.92 20.61
N ASP A 60 13.35 -0.63 20.33
CA ASP A 60 14.23 -0.14 19.27
C ASP A 60 15.71 -0.38 19.60
N THR A 61 16.09 -0.20 20.87
CA THR A 61 17.43 -0.57 21.36
C THR A 61 17.68 -2.08 21.22
N TYR A 62 16.68 -2.92 21.52
CA TYR A 62 16.77 -4.36 21.36
C TYR A 62 16.98 -4.77 19.89
N LYS A 63 16.20 -4.18 18.96
CA LYS A 63 16.33 -4.42 17.52
C LYS A 63 17.72 -4.06 17.00
N LEU A 64 18.29 -2.93 17.45
CA LEU A 64 19.64 -2.51 17.08
C LEU A 64 20.72 -3.50 17.55
N ARG A 65 20.60 -4.01 18.78
CA ARG A 65 21.54 -4.99 19.35
C ARG A 65 21.49 -6.34 18.64
N ASN A 66 20.29 -6.84 18.37
CA ASN A 66 20.11 -8.14 17.70
C ASN A 66 20.27 -8.06 16.17
N ARG A 67 20.46 -6.86 15.61
CA ARG A 67 20.59 -6.58 14.16
C ARG A 67 19.47 -7.22 13.32
N ARG A 68 18.28 -7.34 13.91
CA ARG A 68 17.13 -8.01 13.29
C ARG A 68 16.02 -6.99 13.06
N ARG A 69 15.40 -7.05 11.88
CA ARG A 69 14.31 -6.14 11.49
C ARG A 69 13.00 -6.42 12.23
N PHE A 70 12.81 -7.65 12.72
CA PHE A 70 11.59 -8.12 13.38
C PHE A 70 11.93 -8.77 14.74
N ILE A 71 11.08 -8.52 15.73
CA ILE A 71 11.15 -9.10 17.07
C ILE A 71 10.05 -10.16 17.22
N ASN A 72 10.35 -11.29 17.85
CA ASN A 72 9.36 -12.32 18.19
C ASN A 72 8.60 -11.95 19.47
N PHE A 73 7.46 -12.60 19.73
CA PHE A 73 6.66 -12.34 20.94
C PHE A 73 7.42 -12.64 22.24
N GLU A 74 8.23 -13.70 22.27
CA GLU A 74 9.08 -14.03 23.42
C GLU A 74 10.11 -12.94 23.70
N GLU A 75 10.72 -12.40 22.64
CA GLU A 75 11.69 -11.31 22.75
C GLU A 75 11.00 -10.02 23.24
N MET A 76 9.80 -9.72 22.74
CA MET A 76 8.99 -8.59 23.22
C MET A 76 8.62 -8.76 24.70
N LEU A 77 8.21 -9.96 25.12
CA LEU A 77 7.91 -10.26 26.52
C LEU A 77 9.16 -10.09 27.41
N GLY A 78 10.34 -10.50 26.91
CA GLY A 78 11.61 -10.28 27.59
C GLY A 78 11.90 -8.80 27.82
N VAL A 79 11.69 -7.94 26.82
CA VAL A 79 11.86 -6.49 26.95
C VAL A 79 10.88 -5.91 27.97
N VAL A 80 9.60 -6.27 27.90
CA VAL A 80 8.57 -5.81 28.86
C VAL A 80 8.93 -6.20 30.29
N LYS A 81 9.36 -7.44 30.51
CA LYS A 81 9.81 -7.91 31.84
C LYS A 81 11.07 -7.18 32.32
N SER A 82 12.02 -6.88 31.43
CA SER A 82 13.25 -6.16 31.78
C SER A 82 13.00 -4.72 32.25
N LEU A 83 11.91 -4.11 31.77
CA LEU A 83 11.44 -2.80 32.20
C LEU A 83 10.64 -2.86 33.53
N GLY A 84 10.40 -4.07 34.06
CA GLY A 84 9.69 -4.26 35.32
C GLY A 84 8.16 -4.22 35.21
N TYR A 85 7.61 -4.15 33.99
CA TYR A 85 6.16 -4.27 33.79
C TYR A 85 5.69 -5.68 34.17
N GLN A 86 4.73 -5.74 35.08
CA GLN A 86 4.04 -6.97 35.46
C GLN A 86 2.58 -6.88 35.03
N LYS A 87 2.03 -8.03 34.63
CA LYS A 87 0.63 -8.15 34.24
C LYS A 87 -0.24 -8.40 35.47
#